data_AF-A0A381T0H0-F1
#
_entry.id   AF-A0A381T0H0-F1
#
_cell.length_a   1.000
_cell.length_b   1.000
_cell.length_c   1.000
_cell.angle_alpha   90.00
_cell.angle_beta   90.00
_cell.angle_gamma   90.00
#
_symmetry.space_group_name_H-M   'P 1'
#
loop_
_entity.id
_entity.type
_entity.pdbx_description
1 polymer ?
#
loop_
_entity_poly.entity_id
_entity_poly.type
_entity_poly.pdbx_seq_one_letter_code
_entity_poly.pdbx_strand_id
1 'polypeptide(L)'
;MDPSDYRFGRLLLFAVVSTALLGCGAGNGEGLDKNGRPLDESGLGMLPLAATFASIQVNVFASDCSVCHAGANAPLGLRLDEATSFGMLVGIPSVQKPGLLLVNPGDPDQSYLVRKLEGTAAIGGQMPLNAPALPQSTIDFVRQWITDGALPNMLDIPINPVRVVSLTPVPGSTLDSLPPSIITVFDREPDASTVNNLTFMVERSGGDGSFTEGNEVQITAASVTVPLNNPSSALFDLTGVPPVEDTYRIRLLGTGPSIILDTDANALDGEFSGTLPSGDGIQGGDFVALFEIEGIQSSLESIQSNVLTPMCSGCHSGPTSGVLPAGMDVSDVAASFNALVNVSSLQVPALRRVNPGDPVNSYLIQKLEGTHTVGGQMPSSGPPLPQNTIDAIRDWIQQGATL
;
A
#
# COMPACT_ATOMS: atom_id res chain seq x y z
N MET A 1 42.78 30.73 -52.56
CA MET A 1 44.05 30.27 -53.14
C MET A 1 45.03 30.11 -52.00
N ASP A 2 45.51 28.88 -51.85
CA ASP A 2 46.58 28.42 -50.95
C ASP A 2 47.97 28.80 -51.56
N PRO A 3 49.14 28.48 -50.95
CA PRO A 3 49.81 29.05 -49.78
C PRO A 3 51.19 29.69 -50.10
N SER A 4 51.89 30.05 -49.01
CA SER A 4 53.36 30.17 -48.82
C SER A 4 53.93 31.60 -48.91
N ASP A 5 54.81 32.09 -48.02
CA ASP A 5 55.85 31.38 -47.27
C ASP A 5 56.58 32.33 -46.26
N TYR A 6 57.37 31.78 -45.33
CA TYR A 6 58.48 32.38 -44.54
C TYR A 6 58.28 33.13 -43.19
N ARG A 7 58.63 32.38 -42.12
CA ARG A 7 59.68 32.61 -41.09
C ARG A 7 59.64 33.80 -40.12
N PHE A 8 59.47 33.48 -38.84
CA PHE A 8 60.27 33.90 -37.65
C PHE A 8 59.78 32.96 -36.52
N GLY A 9 60.53 32.32 -35.61
CA GLY A 9 61.87 32.49 -35.09
C GLY A 9 61.80 32.27 -33.57
N ARG A 10 62.25 31.09 -33.10
CA ARG A 10 62.69 30.74 -31.71
C ARG A 10 61.70 30.93 -30.53
N LEU A 11 61.39 29.82 -29.85
CA LEU A 11 61.81 29.62 -28.45
C LEU A 11 61.76 28.13 -28.07
N LEU A 12 62.89 27.61 -27.58
CA LEU A 12 62.99 26.30 -26.94
C LEU A 12 62.31 26.33 -25.56
N LEU A 13 61.46 25.34 -25.28
CA LEU A 13 61.18 24.88 -23.91
C LEU A 13 61.09 23.35 -23.95
N PHE A 14 62.14 22.66 -23.49
CA PHE A 14 62.12 21.22 -23.22
C PHE A 14 61.40 21.00 -21.89
N ALA A 15 60.16 20.51 -21.93
CA ALA A 15 59.47 20.00 -20.75
C ALA A 15 59.67 18.48 -20.68
N VAL A 16 60.40 18.04 -19.65
CA VAL A 16 60.51 16.63 -19.26
C VAL A 16 59.20 16.23 -18.58
N VAL A 17 58.35 15.46 -19.25
CA VAL A 17 57.17 14.84 -18.64
C VAL A 17 57.61 13.50 -18.05
N SER A 18 57.85 13.48 -16.75
CA SER A 18 57.98 12.25 -15.97
C SER A 18 56.58 11.68 -15.74
N THR A 19 56.31 10.51 -16.31
CA THR A 19 55.08 9.73 -16.11
C THR A 19 55.01 9.25 -14.66
N ALA A 20 54.12 9.85 -13.87
CA ALA A 20 53.76 9.35 -12.55
C ALA A 20 52.77 8.18 -12.72
N LEU A 21 53.26 6.95 -12.50
CA LEU A 21 52.40 5.81 -12.16
C LEU A 21 51.85 6.05 -10.76
N LEU A 22 50.68 6.68 -10.67
CA LEU A 22 49.88 6.69 -9.45
C LEU A 22 49.47 5.25 -9.16
N GLY A 23 50.10 4.66 -8.14
CA GLY A 23 49.69 3.38 -7.60
C GLY A 23 48.25 3.48 -7.11
N CYS A 24 47.39 2.56 -7.56
CA CYS A 24 46.11 2.32 -6.91
C CYS A 24 46.41 1.93 -5.46
N GLY A 25 46.04 2.80 -4.50
CA GLY A 25 46.08 2.45 -3.09
C GLY A 25 45.18 1.25 -2.85
N ALA A 26 45.71 0.20 -2.22
CA ALA A 26 44.89 -0.88 -1.68
C ALA A 26 43.91 -0.26 -0.67
N GLY A 27 42.61 -0.46 -0.89
CA GLY A 27 41.57 -0.02 0.04
C GLY A 27 41.76 -0.66 1.41
N ASN A 28 41.36 0.06 2.47
CA ASN A 28 41.48 -0.37 3.87
C ASN A 28 40.48 -1.47 4.27
N GLY A 29 39.62 -1.92 3.34
CA GLY A 29 38.62 -2.97 3.57
C GLY A 29 37.46 -2.52 4.46
N GLU A 30 37.32 -1.23 4.76
CA GLU A 30 36.14 -0.73 5.47
C GLU A 30 34.90 -0.90 4.59
N GLY A 31 33.84 -1.44 5.19
CA GLY A 31 32.61 -1.76 4.47
C GLY A 31 32.68 -3.05 3.66
N LEU A 32 33.64 -3.96 3.93
CA LEU A 32 33.68 -5.30 3.33
C LEU A 32 33.56 -6.42 4.40
N ASP A 33 32.94 -7.55 4.06
CA ASP A 33 32.86 -8.74 4.90
C ASP A 33 34.20 -9.52 4.97
N LYS A 34 34.22 -10.60 5.76
CA LYS A 34 35.40 -11.50 5.91
C LYS A 34 35.90 -12.10 4.58
N ASN A 35 35.12 -11.98 3.51
CA ASN A 35 35.39 -12.49 2.17
C ASN A 35 35.66 -11.37 1.14
N GLY A 36 35.75 -10.11 1.56
CA GLY A 36 36.05 -8.96 0.69
C GLY A 36 34.86 -8.45 -0.15
N ARG A 37 33.62 -8.77 0.23
CA ARG A 37 32.40 -8.27 -0.42
C ARG A 37 31.84 -7.06 0.33
N PRO A 38 31.23 -6.06 -0.34
CA PRO A 38 30.55 -4.96 0.35
C PRO A 38 29.56 -5.44 1.41
N LEU A 39 29.69 -4.91 2.63
CA LEU A 39 28.63 -4.94 3.63
C LEU A 39 27.49 -4.11 3.03
N ASP A 40 26.36 -4.75 2.78
CA ASP A 40 25.28 -4.16 2.03
C ASP A 40 24.58 -3.05 2.84
N GLU A 41 24.36 -1.87 2.25
CA GLU A 41 23.47 -0.85 2.83
C GLU A 41 21.98 -1.21 2.65
N SER A 42 21.68 -2.43 2.20
CA SER A 42 20.33 -3.00 2.06
C SER A 42 19.87 -3.83 3.28
N GLY A 43 20.70 -3.97 4.32
CA GLY A 43 20.26 -4.58 5.58
C GLY A 43 19.91 -6.08 5.51
N LEU A 44 20.35 -6.79 4.47
CA LEU A 44 20.22 -8.25 4.37
C LEU A 44 21.37 -9.00 5.07
N GLY A 45 22.28 -8.26 5.71
CA GLY A 45 23.29 -8.76 6.62
C GLY A 45 22.70 -9.60 7.75
N MET A 46 22.85 -10.92 7.61
CA MET A 46 22.49 -11.97 8.57
C MET A 46 20.99 -12.10 8.84
N LEU A 47 20.22 -12.45 7.82
CA LEU A 47 18.92 -13.09 8.05
C LEU A 47 19.12 -14.31 8.99
N PRO A 48 18.32 -14.46 10.06
CA PRO A 48 18.35 -15.69 10.85
C PRO A 48 18.15 -16.88 9.92
N LEU A 49 18.99 -17.91 10.09
CA LEU A 49 18.93 -19.09 9.23
C LEU A 49 17.52 -19.71 9.27
N ALA A 50 16.87 -19.73 8.11
CA ALA A 50 15.55 -20.30 7.86
C ALA A 50 15.61 -21.38 6.78
N ALA A 51 14.57 -22.22 6.72
CA ALA A 51 14.41 -23.33 5.77
C ALA A 51 13.93 -22.85 4.37
N THR A 52 14.53 -21.79 3.85
CA THR A 52 14.24 -21.25 2.52
C THR A 52 15.49 -21.29 1.66
N PHE A 53 15.34 -21.43 0.33
CA PHE A 53 16.49 -21.46 -0.57
C PHE A 53 17.34 -20.17 -0.44
N ALA A 54 16.73 -19.02 -0.16
CA ALA A 54 17.42 -17.72 -0.13
C ALA A 54 18.31 -17.64 1.10
N SER A 55 17.75 -18.01 2.25
CA SER A 55 18.48 -18.13 3.50
C SER A 55 19.63 -19.12 3.40
N ILE A 56 19.41 -20.30 2.80
CA ILE A 56 20.46 -21.32 2.62
C ILE A 56 21.53 -20.83 1.63
N GLN A 57 21.13 -20.16 0.55
CA GLN A 57 22.05 -19.61 -0.44
C GLN A 57 23.00 -18.61 0.21
N VAL A 58 22.50 -17.69 1.03
CA VAL A 58 23.33 -16.67 1.70
C VAL A 58 24.16 -17.29 2.83
N ASN A 59 23.50 -17.99 3.74
CA ASN A 59 24.11 -18.41 5.01
C ASN A 59 24.95 -19.69 4.90
N VAL A 60 24.75 -20.51 3.86
CA VAL A 60 25.46 -21.80 3.71
C VAL A 60 26.24 -21.86 2.39
N PHE A 61 25.56 -21.69 1.25
CA PHE A 61 26.22 -21.88 -0.04
C PHE A 61 27.22 -20.78 -0.34
N ALA A 62 26.82 -19.52 -0.22
CA ALA A 62 27.70 -18.38 -0.42
C ALA A 62 28.81 -18.33 0.64
N SER A 63 28.48 -18.54 1.92
CA SER A 63 29.46 -18.50 3.02
C SER A 63 30.50 -19.61 2.93
N ASP A 64 30.07 -20.86 2.80
CA ASP A 64 30.94 -22.01 3.10
C ASP A 64 31.27 -22.86 1.87
N CYS A 65 30.54 -22.72 0.77
CA CYS A 65 30.64 -23.62 -0.39
C CYS A 65 31.18 -22.91 -1.65
N SER A 66 30.80 -21.65 -1.86
CA SER A 66 31.07 -20.90 -3.09
C SER A 66 32.56 -20.62 -3.32
N VAL A 67 33.37 -20.68 -2.28
CA VAL A 67 34.84 -20.57 -2.37
C VAL A 67 35.43 -21.59 -3.35
N CYS A 68 34.88 -22.81 -3.37
CA CYS A 68 35.29 -23.84 -4.32
C CYS A 68 34.24 -24.08 -5.42
N HIS A 69 32.96 -23.91 -5.10
CA HIS A 69 31.85 -24.16 -6.01
C HIS A 69 31.36 -22.88 -6.69
N ALA A 70 32.24 -22.13 -7.35
CA ALA A 70 31.85 -20.96 -8.14
C ALA A 70 32.64 -20.87 -9.46
N GLY A 71 32.02 -20.23 -10.45
CA GLY A 71 32.64 -19.96 -11.75
C GLY A 71 33.00 -21.21 -12.56
N ALA A 72 33.76 -21.02 -13.65
CA ALA A 72 34.03 -22.07 -14.64
C ALA A 72 34.91 -23.23 -14.12
N ASN A 73 35.63 -23.03 -13.02
CA ASN A 73 36.56 -24.02 -12.45
C ASN A 73 35.95 -24.84 -11.30
N ALA A 74 34.64 -24.71 -11.07
CA ALA A 74 33.97 -25.41 -9.99
C ALA A 74 34.12 -26.95 -10.16
N PRO A 75 34.46 -27.70 -9.09
CA PRO A 75 34.63 -29.14 -9.17
C PRO A 75 33.39 -29.84 -9.75
N LEU A 76 33.63 -30.71 -10.74
CA LEU A 76 32.58 -31.44 -11.46
C LEU A 76 31.53 -30.53 -12.14
N GLY A 77 31.87 -29.24 -12.35
CA GLY A 77 30.97 -28.25 -12.93
C GLY A 77 29.85 -27.78 -12.00
N LEU A 78 29.83 -28.20 -10.73
CA LEU A 78 28.79 -27.81 -9.77
C LEU A 78 29.06 -26.41 -9.22
N ARG A 79 28.27 -25.44 -9.69
CA ARG A 79 28.30 -24.05 -9.23
C ARG A 79 27.18 -23.79 -8.24
N LEU A 80 27.56 -23.26 -7.08
CA LEU A 80 26.69 -22.90 -5.96
C LEU A 80 26.67 -21.40 -5.71
N ASP A 81 27.08 -20.60 -6.70
CA ASP A 81 26.86 -19.16 -6.73
C ASP A 81 25.37 -18.82 -6.99
N GLU A 82 24.94 -17.68 -6.48
CA GLU A 82 23.54 -17.24 -6.34
C GLU A 82 22.71 -17.37 -7.63
N ALA A 83 23.29 -17.04 -8.78
CA ALA A 83 22.60 -17.10 -10.06
C ALA A 83 22.41 -18.53 -10.62
N THR A 84 23.11 -19.54 -10.08
CA THR A 84 23.27 -20.86 -10.73
C THR A 84 22.85 -22.03 -9.85
N SER A 85 23.02 -21.90 -8.54
CA SER A 85 22.90 -22.97 -7.54
C SER A 85 21.58 -23.76 -7.61
N PHE A 86 20.43 -23.09 -7.72
CA PHE A 86 19.13 -23.74 -7.70
C PHE A 86 18.99 -24.73 -8.86
N GLY A 87 19.17 -24.24 -10.08
CA GLY A 87 19.03 -25.01 -11.31
C GLY A 87 20.08 -26.11 -11.47
N MET A 88 21.19 -26.03 -10.73
CA MET A 88 22.21 -27.09 -10.69
C MET A 88 21.99 -28.13 -9.59
N LEU A 89 21.14 -27.86 -8.60
CA LEU A 89 20.90 -28.75 -7.47
C LEU A 89 19.58 -29.52 -7.60
N VAL A 90 18.48 -28.80 -7.80
CA VAL A 90 17.13 -29.35 -7.60
C VAL A 90 16.73 -30.21 -8.77
N GLY A 91 16.45 -31.50 -8.52
CA GLY A 91 16.08 -32.45 -9.56
C GLY A 91 17.24 -32.92 -10.45
N ILE A 92 18.47 -32.48 -10.19
CA ILE A 92 19.64 -32.77 -11.04
C ILE A 92 20.35 -34.04 -10.57
N PRO A 93 20.65 -35.02 -11.44
CA PRO A 93 21.42 -36.21 -11.07
C PRO A 93 22.83 -35.88 -10.56
N SER A 94 23.27 -36.56 -9.50
CA SER A 94 24.64 -36.43 -9.00
C SER A 94 25.63 -37.06 -9.98
N VAL A 95 26.63 -36.29 -10.41
CA VAL A 95 27.74 -36.79 -11.24
C VAL A 95 28.52 -37.91 -10.54
N GLN A 96 28.71 -37.80 -9.21
CA GLN A 96 29.47 -38.80 -8.45
C GLN A 96 28.66 -40.06 -8.21
N LYS A 97 27.34 -39.96 -8.03
CA LYS A 97 26.45 -41.09 -7.78
C LYS A 97 25.16 -40.93 -8.59
N PRO A 98 25.15 -41.34 -9.88
CA PRO A 98 24.04 -41.09 -10.81
C PRO A 98 22.66 -41.60 -10.36
N GLY A 99 22.62 -42.57 -9.44
CA GLY A 99 21.38 -43.09 -8.85
C GLY A 99 20.76 -42.21 -7.76
N LEU A 100 21.35 -41.06 -7.43
CA LEU A 100 20.79 -40.05 -6.51
C LEU A 100 20.73 -38.69 -7.19
N LEU A 101 19.72 -37.91 -6.83
CA LEU A 101 19.66 -36.49 -7.18
C LEU A 101 20.54 -35.68 -6.22
N LEU A 102 21.10 -34.57 -6.69
CA LEU A 102 21.83 -33.62 -5.86
C LEU A 102 20.91 -33.09 -4.76
N VAL A 103 19.73 -32.62 -5.13
CA VAL A 103 18.58 -32.41 -4.25
C VAL A 103 17.37 -33.16 -4.82
N ASN A 104 16.79 -34.04 -4.02
CA ASN A 104 15.54 -34.75 -4.32
C ASN A 104 14.37 -34.06 -3.58
N PRO A 105 13.53 -33.26 -4.26
CA PRO A 105 12.39 -32.59 -3.64
C PRO A 105 11.52 -33.55 -2.81
N GLY A 106 11.24 -33.17 -1.57
CA GLY A 106 10.43 -33.94 -0.63
C GLY A 106 11.18 -35.07 0.11
N ASP A 107 12.42 -35.40 -0.28
CA ASP A 107 13.18 -36.50 0.33
C ASP A 107 14.65 -36.11 0.62
N PRO A 108 14.94 -35.56 1.81
CA PRO A 108 16.31 -35.20 2.19
C PRO A 108 17.24 -36.42 2.31
N ASP A 109 16.74 -37.61 2.67
CA ASP A 109 17.57 -38.81 2.83
C ASP A 109 18.04 -39.38 1.48
N GLN A 110 17.26 -39.17 0.42
CA GLN A 110 17.65 -39.47 -0.96
C GLN A 110 18.37 -38.32 -1.66
N SER A 111 18.64 -37.20 -0.97
CA SER A 111 19.39 -36.07 -1.52
C SER A 111 20.90 -36.24 -1.31
N TYR A 112 21.68 -36.22 -2.40
CA TYR A 112 23.13 -36.37 -2.34
C TYR A 112 23.80 -35.21 -1.61
N LEU A 113 23.26 -33.98 -1.72
CA LEU A 113 23.73 -32.80 -0.99
C LEU A 113 23.74 -33.05 0.53
N VAL A 114 22.64 -33.53 1.10
CA VAL A 114 22.51 -33.82 2.54
C VAL A 114 23.56 -34.84 2.97
N ARG A 115 23.75 -35.90 2.19
CA ARG A 115 24.80 -36.92 2.47
C ARG A 115 26.21 -36.33 2.45
N LYS A 116 26.47 -35.34 1.60
CA LYS A 116 27.76 -34.63 1.57
C LYS A 116 27.94 -33.74 2.79
N LEU A 117 26.88 -33.06 3.25
CA LEU A 117 26.92 -32.21 4.44
C LEU A 117 27.06 -33.02 5.74
N GLU A 118 26.37 -34.17 5.85
CA GLU A 118 26.41 -35.07 7.01
C GLU A 118 27.62 -36.02 7.02
N GLY A 119 28.41 -36.05 5.93
CA GLY A 119 29.58 -36.93 5.81
C GLY A 119 29.23 -38.41 5.59
N THR A 120 27.99 -38.72 5.20
CA THR A 120 27.50 -40.09 4.95
C THR A 120 27.58 -40.49 3.47
N ALA A 121 28.07 -39.60 2.60
CA ALA A 121 28.26 -39.88 1.18
C ALA A 121 29.33 -40.95 0.93
N ALA A 122 29.07 -41.87 -0.01
CA ALA A 122 29.97 -42.95 -0.35
C ALA A 122 31.22 -42.52 -1.17
N ILE A 123 31.20 -41.33 -1.78
CA ILE A 123 32.26 -40.84 -2.68
C ILE A 123 32.69 -39.42 -2.29
N GLY A 124 34.01 -39.25 -2.13
CA GLY A 124 34.65 -37.98 -1.73
C GLY A 124 34.46 -37.65 -0.25
N GLY A 125 35.01 -36.51 0.19
CA GLY A 125 34.93 -36.06 1.59
C GLY A 125 33.61 -35.36 1.95
N GLN A 126 33.39 -35.16 3.25
CA GLN A 126 32.32 -34.32 3.80
C GLN A 126 32.50 -32.86 3.36
N MET A 127 31.39 -32.17 3.10
CA MET A 127 31.36 -30.74 2.82
C MET A 127 30.92 -29.96 4.08
N PRO A 128 31.52 -28.79 4.35
CA PRO A 128 32.50 -28.08 3.53
C PRO A 128 33.89 -28.73 3.63
N LEU A 129 34.58 -28.88 2.50
CA LEU A 129 35.85 -29.60 2.45
C LEU A 129 36.96 -28.78 3.12
N ASN A 130 37.75 -29.43 3.99
CA ASN A 130 38.85 -28.79 4.73
C ASN A 130 38.42 -27.67 5.68
N ALA A 131 37.14 -27.61 6.04
CA ALA A 131 36.61 -26.71 7.08
C ALA A 131 35.88 -27.55 8.15
N PRO A 132 35.54 -26.96 9.32
CA PRO A 132 34.65 -27.61 10.27
C PRO A 132 33.33 -28.03 9.61
N ALA A 133 32.81 -29.19 10.01
CA ALA A 133 31.48 -29.62 9.59
C ALA A 133 30.42 -28.59 10.01
N LEU A 134 29.39 -28.40 9.18
CA LEU A 134 28.26 -27.56 9.57
C LEU A 134 27.58 -28.15 10.82
N PRO A 135 27.09 -27.30 11.74
CA PRO A 135 26.27 -27.76 12.85
C PRO A 135 25.04 -28.52 12.34
N GLN A 136 24.63 -29.58 13.04
CA GLN A 136 23.43 -30.33 12.66
C GLN A 136 22.19 -29.43 12.56
N SER A 137 22.06 -28.46 13.47
CA SER A 137 20.98 -27.46 13.43
C SER A 137 20.95 -26.64 12.14
N THR A 138 22.10 -26.41 11.50
CA THR A 138 22.19 -25.73 10.19
C THR A 138 21.78 -26.68 9.06
N ILE A 139 22.25 -27.93 9.12
CA ILE A 139 21.88 -28.98 8.16
C ILE A 139 20.37 -29.24 8.22
N ASP A 140 19.75 -29.17 9.40
CA ASP A 140 18.31 -29.38 9.58
C ASP A 140 17.46 -28.36 8.80
N PHE A 141 17.91 -27.10 8.64
CA PHE A 141 17.23 -26.14 7.77
C PHE A 141 17.32 -26.51 6.29
N VAL A 142 18.45 -27.07 5.84
CA VAL A 142 18.60 -27.61 4.48
C VAL A 142 17.70 -28.82 4.29
N ARG A 143 17.64 -29.73 5.28
CA ARG A 143 16.74 -30.90 5.25
C ARG A 143 15.28 -30.47 5.22
N GLN A 144 14.92 -29.46 6.00
CA GLN A 144 13.56 -28.92 6.06
C GLN A 144 13.16 -28.29 4.72
N TRP A 145 14.00 -27.44 4.12
CA TRP A 145 13.75 -26.87 2.79
C TRP A 145 13.53 -27.97 1.72
N ILE A 146 14.32 -29.04 1.76
CA ILE A 146 14.14 -30.17 0.85
C ILE A 146 12.82 -30.90 1.14
N THR A 147 12.51 -31.15 2.42
CA THR A 147 11.25 -31.76 2.86
C THR A 147 10.03 -30.96 2.37
N ASP A 148 10.13 -29.63 2.37
CA ASP A 148 9.11 -28.70 1.90
C ASP A 148 9.05 -28.58 0.35
N GLY A 149 9.73 -29.48 -0.37
CA GLY A 149 9.67 -29.59 -1.83
C GLY A 149 10.81 -28.88 -2.56
N ALA A 150 11.86 -28.45 -1.86
CA ALA A 150 13.02 -27.77 -2.45
C ALA A 150 12.63 -26.59 -3.37
N LEU A 151 11.68 -25.77 -2.90
CA LEU A 151 11.12 -24.66 -3.66
C LEU A 151 12.18 -23.60 -3.97
N PRO A 152 12.12 -22.93 -5.15
CA PRO A 152 13.02 -21.84 -5.48
C PRO A 152 12.89 -20.67 -4.51
N ASN A 153 13.82 -19.72 -4.61
CA ASN A 153 13.65 -18.41 -3.98
C ASN A 153 12.33 -17.82 -4.45
N MET A 154 11.39 -17.62 -3.53
CA MET A 154 10.22 -16.77 -3.78
C MET A 154 10.62 -15.28 -3.93
N LEU A 155 11.92 -14.97 -3.87
CA LEU A 155 12.50 -13.62 -3.96
C LEU A 155 13.35 -13.37 -5.23
N ASP A 156 13.59 -14.36 -6.12
CA ASP A 156 14.47 -14.19 -7.31
C ASP A 156 13.84 -14.59 -8.66
N ILE A 157 12.52 -14.77 -8.73
CA ILE A 157 11.86 -14.41 -9.99
C ILE A 157 11.83 -12.87 -9.98
N PRO A 158 12.02 -12.15 -11.10
CA PRO A 158 11.51 -10.78 -11.22
C PRO A 158 9.98 -10.84 -11.11
N ILE A 159 9.48 -11.15 -9.91
CA ILE A 159 8.10 -10.91 -9.51
C ILE A 159 8.04 -9.41 -9.44
N ASN A 160 7.36 -8.86 -10.44
CA ASN A 160 6.88 -7.51 -10.33
C ASN A 160 5.55 -7.72 -9.57
N PRO A 161 5.48 -7.61 -8.23
CA PRO A 161 4.22 -7.87 -7.54
C PRO A 161 3.21 -6.78 -7.88
N VAL A 162 1.93 -7.10 -7.83
CA VAL A 162 0.90 -6.06 -7.90
C VAL A 162 0.94 -5.22 -6.64
N ARG A 163 0.95 -3.90 -6.77
CA ARG A 163 0.98 -2.95 -5.64
C ARG A 163 -0.16 -1.96 -5.74
N VAL A 164 -0.65 -1.49 -4.60
CA VAL A 164 -1.58 -0.36 -4.53
C VAL A 164 -0.80 0.92 -4.82
N VAL A 165 -1.24 1.73 -5.77
CA VAL A 165 -0.64 3.03 -6.11
C VAL A 165 -1.53 4.20 -5.77
N SER A 166 -2.83 3.96 -5.59
CA SER A 166 -3.78 4.98 -5.14
C SER A 166 -4.93 4.33 -4.38
N LEU A 167 -5.45 5.05 -3.39
CA LEU A 167 -6.66 4.70 -2.67
C LEU A 167 -7.52 5.94 -2.49
N THR A 168 -8.81 5.79 -2.74
CA THR A 168 -9.85 6.78 -2.44
C THR A 168 -10.88 6.11 -1.52
N PRO A 169 -11.15 6.64 -0.31
CA PRO A 169 -10.52 7.82 0.30
C PRO A 169 -9.02 7.67 0.53
N VAL A 170 -8.33 8.81 0.61
CA VAL A 170 -6.89 8.84 0.90
C VAL A 170 -6.67 8.23 2.30
N PRO A 171 -5.65 7.37 2.50
CA PRO A 171 -5.34 6.83 3.82
C PRO A 171 -5.13 7.93 4.86
N GLY A 172 -5.74 7.78 6.03
CA GLY A 172 -5.71 8.74 7.13
C GLY A 172 -6.57 9.99 6.92
N SER A 173 -7.40 10.05 5.87
CA SER A 173 -8.30 11.17 5.66
C SER A 173 -9.54 11.10 6.55
N THR A 174 -10.08 12.28 6.86
CA THR A 174 -11.35 12.47 7.56
C THR A 174 -12.36 13.05 6.58
N LEU A 175 -13.57 12.47 6.53
CA LEU A 175 -14.64 12.86 5.62
C LEU A 175 -15.92 13.22 6.39
N ASP A 176 -16.68 14.16 5.84
CA ASP A 176 -18.00 14.52 6.37
C ASP A 176 -19.07 13.45 6.11
N SER A 177 -18.86 12.57 5.13
CA SER A 177 -19.81 11.51 4.78
C SER A 177 -19.13 10.34 4.07
N LEU A 178 -19.78 9.18 4.15
CA LEU A 178 -19.32 7.97 3.49
C LEU A 178 -19.41 8.13 1.94
N PRO A 179 -18.32 7.90 1.18
CA PRO A 179 -18.36 8.01 -0.28
C PRO A 179 -19.21 6.89 -0.89
N PRO A 180 -19.69 7.05 -2.14
CA PRO A 180 -20.47 6.02 -2.82
C PRO A 180 -19.64 4.77 -3.14
N SER A 181 -18.31 4.90 -3.21
CA SER A 181 -17.41 3.77 -3.41
C SER A 181 -16.04 4.06 -2.84
N ILE A 182 -15.36 3.02 -2.38
CA ILE A 182 -13.91 3.04 -2.15
C ILE A 182 -13.25 2.50 -3.42
N ILE A 183 -12.24 3.22 -3.91
CA ILE A 183 -11.53 2.89 -5.15
C ILE A 183 -10.07 2.65 -4.79
N THR A 184 -9.56 1.47 -5.14
CA THR A 184 -8.13 1.18 -5.13
C THR A 184 -7.64 1.13 -6.58
N VAL A 185 -6.43 1.65 -6.81
CA VAL A 185 -5.74 1.57 -8.10
C VAL A 185 -4.44 0.82 -7.88
N PHE A 186 -4.16 -0.12 -8.76
CA PHE A 186 -2.98 -0.96 -8.75
C PHE A 186 -1.97 -0.51 -9.82
N ASP A 187 -0.69 -0.84 -9.65
CA ASP A 187 0.35 -0.55 -10.67
C ASP A 187 0.23 -1.41 -11.95
N ARG A 188 -0.71 -2.36 -11.95
CA ARG A 188 -1.06 -3.25 -13.07
C ARG A 188 -2.50 -3.77 -12.93
N GLU A 189 -2.91 -4.61 -13.86
CA GLU A 189 -4.21 -5.28 -13.83
C GLU A 189 -4.23 -6.44 -12.80
N PRO A 190 -5.04 -6.36 -11.72
CA PRO A 190 -5.36 -7.51 -10.89
C PRO A 190 -6.17 -8.56 -11.68
N ASP A 191 -6.06 -9.83 -11.31
CA ASP A 191 -7.01 -10.86 -11.74
C ASP A 191 -8.37 -10.55 -11.09
N ALA A 192 -9.32 -10.09 -11.91
CA ALA A 192 -10.66 -9.71 -11.49
C ALA A 192 -11.43 -10.82 -10.74
N SER A 193 -11.09 -12.10 -10.94
CA SER A 193 -11.70 -13.22 -10.21
C SER A 193 -11.25 -13.30 -8.74
N THR A 194 -10.07 -12.74 -8.45
CA THR A 194 -9.49 -12.72 -7.11
C THR A 194 -9.89 -11.49 -6.29
N VAL A 195 -10.45 -10.47 -6.93
CA VAL A 195 -10.94 -9.25 -6.29
C VAL A 195 -12.43 -9.40 -6.00
N ASN A 196 -12.76 -9.67 -4.74
CA ASN A 196 -14.13 -9.92 -4.31
C ASN A 196 -14.30 -9.60 -2.81
N ASN A 197 -15.47 -9.90 -2.27
CA ASN A 197 -15.88 -9.57 -0.90
C ASN A 197 -15.03 -10.27 0.18
N LEU A 198 -14.23 -11.27 -0.18
CA LEU A 198 -13.30 -11.96 0.73
C LEU A 198 -11.91 -11.34 0.73
N THR A 199 -11.54 -10.60 -0.31
CA THR A 199 -10.19 -10.08 -0.53
C THR A 199 -10.10 -8.57 -0.51
N PHE A 200 -11.20 -7.87 -0.77
CA PHE A 200 -11.37 -6.43 -0.54
C PHE A 200 -12.46 -6.26 0.51
N MET A 201 -12.03 -5.98 1.74
CA MET A 201 -12.89 -5.90 2.91
C MET A 201 -12.88 -4.49 3.50
N VAL A 202 -14.01 -4.09 4.07
CA VAL A 202 -14.15 -2.83 4.80
C VAL A 202 -14.90 -3.12 6.09
N GLU A 203 -14.41 -2.59 7.19
CA GLU A 203 -15.05 -2.68 8.50
C GLU A 203 -14.93 -1.34 9.22
N ARG A 204 -15.79 -1.11 10.20
CA ARG A 204 -15.74 0.06 11.08
C ARG A 204 -15.44 -0.36 12.51
N SER A 205 -14.81 0.51 13.28
CA SER A 205 -14.31 0.18 14.63
C SER A 205 -15.40 -0.25 15.61
N GLY A 206 -16.66 0.17 15.36
CA GLY A 206 -17.73 -0.05 16.32
C GLY A 206 -17.86 1.11 17.30
N GLY A 207 -17.24 2.26 16.99
CA GLY A 207 -17.39 3.53 17.71
C GLY A 207 -16.30 3.84 18.73
N ASP A 208 -15.20 3.10 18.77
CA ASP A 208 -14.08 3.31 19.71
C ASP A 208 -12.74 3.61 19.05
N GLY A 209 -12.67 3.58 17.72
CA GLY A 209 -11.46 3.82 16.94
C GLY A 209 -10.47 2.65 16.95
N SER A 210 -10.82 1.52 17.58
CA SER A 210 -9.98 0.35 17.71
C SER A 210 -10.48 -0.81 16.84
N PHE A 211 -9.60 -1.76 16.56
CA PHE A 211 -9.93 -2.94 15.73
C PHE A 211 -9.39 -4.23 16.33
N THR A 212 -9.39 -4.31 17.67
CA THR A 212 -8.82 -5.44 18.43
C THR A 212 -9.77 -6.05 19.45
N GLU A 213 -10.91 -5.40 19.73
CA GLU A 213 -11.85 -5.80 20.78
C GLU A 213 -12.97 -6.73 20.28
N GLY A 214 -13.14 -6.90 18.97
CA GLY A 214 -14.15 -7.80 18.40
C GLY A 214 -15.54 -7.19 18.28
N ASN A 215 -15.67 -5.88 18.54
CA ASN A 215 -16.86 -5.07 18.28
C ASN A 215 -16.89 -4.48 16.87
N GLU A 216 -15.89 -4.79 16.03
CA GLU A 216 -15.79 -4.26 14.68
C GLU A 216 -16.97 -4.74 13.83
N VAL A 217 -17.52 -3.82 13.04
CA VAL A 217 -18.69 -4.11 12.20
C VAL A 217 -18.25 -4.19 10.75
N GLN A 218 -18.38 -5.38 10.16
CA GLN A 218 -18.10 -5.61 8.75
C GLN A 218 -19.10 -4.84 7.88
N ILE A 219 -18.60 -4.13 6.87
CA ILE A 219 -19.40 -3.44 5.88
C ILE A 219 -19.67 -4.41 4.72
N THR A 220 -20.95 -4.58 4.38
CA THR A 220 -21.35 -5.37 3.21
C THR A 220 -21.44 -4.45 2.00
N ALA A 221 -20.58 -4.65 1.01
CA ALA A 221 -20.65 -3.93 -0.26
C ALA A 221 -21.92 -4.30 -1.05
N ALA A 222 -22.43 -3.36 -1.83
CA ALA A 222 -23.40 -3.67 -2.89
C ALA A 222 -22.74 -4.53 -3.99
N SER A 223 -21.47 -4.25 -4.29
CA SER A 223 -20.63 -5.07 -5.17
C SER A 223 -19.14 -4.79 -4.93
N VAL A 224 -18.29 -5.77 -5.24
CA VAL A 224 -16.84 -5.59 -5.34
C VAL A 224 -16.42 -6.01 -6.75
N THR A 225 -15.82 -5.10 -7.52
CA THR A 225 -15.56 -5.34 -8.95
C THR A 225 -14.28 -4.68 -9.46
N VAL A 226 -13.72 -5.25 -10.52
CA VAL A 226 -12.71 -4.62 -11.39
C VAL A 226 -13.43 -4.11 -12.65
N PRO A 227 -13.48 -2.79 -12.91
CA PRO A 227 -14.18 -2.26 -14.08
C PRO A 227 -13.46 -2.60 -15.38
N LEU A 228 -14.18 -3.09 -16.39
CA LEU A 228 -13.60 -3.45 -17.71
C LEU A 228 -12.91 -2.27 -18.42
N ASN A 229 -13.41 -1.06 -18.19
CA ASN A 229 -12.91 0.19 -18.76
C ASN A 229 -11.85 0.87 -17.89
N ASN A 230 -11.52 0.29 -16.73
CA ASN A 230 -10.39 0.67 -15.89
C ASN A 230 -9.84 -0.57 -15.16
N PRO A 231 -9.20 -1.50 -15.88
CA PRO A 231 -8.87 -2.82 -15.36
C PRO A 231 -7.78 -2.81 -14.28
N SER A 232 -7.02 -1.72 -14.14
CA SER A 232 -6.05 -1.53 -13.05
C SER A 232 -6.67 -0.99 -11.76
N SER A 233 -8.00 -1.02 -11.62
CA SER A 233 -8.70 -0.52 -10.44
C SER A 233 -9.68 -1.54 -9.88
N ALA A 234 -9.97 -1.45 -8.59
CA ALA A 234 -11.06 -2.16 -7.96
C ALA A 234 -11.96 -1.21 -7.17
N LEU A 235 -13.26 -1.47 -7.22
CA LEU A 235 -14.30 -0.68 -6.57
C LEU A 235 -14.97 -1.54 -5.50
N PHE A 236 -15.06 -1.00 -4.30
CA PHE A 236 -15.94 -1.48 -3.24
C PHE A 236 -17.15 -0.54 -3.18
N ASP A 237 -18.29 -0.99 -3.71
CA ASP A 237 -19.50 -0.19 -3.85
C ASP A 237 -20.24 -0.10 -2.52
N LEU A 238 -20.39 1.12 -2.01
CA LEU A 238 -21.03 1.45 -0.75
C LEU A 238 -22.48 1.93 -0.93
N THR A 239 -23.04 1.77 -2.13
CA THR A 239 -24.44 2.14 -2.40
C THR A 239 -25.37 1.40 -1.44
N GLY A 240 -26.17 2.17 -0.68
CA GLY A 240 -27.11 1.63 0.30
C GLY A 240 -26.51 1.33 1.67
N VAL A 241 -25.21 1.54 1.87
CA VAL A 241 -24.58 1.50 3.21
C VAL A 241 -24.94 2.79 3.96
N PRO A 242 -25.53 2.70 5.17
CA PRO A 242 -25.80 3.89 5.97
C PRO A 242 -24.51 4.62 6.36
N PRO A 243 -24.44 5.97 6.25
CA PRO A 243 -23.30 6.71 6.74
C PRO A 243 -23.32 6.70 8.26
N VAL A 244 -22.35 6.00 8.86
CA VAL A 244 -22.14 5.96 10.31
C VAL A 244 -20.83 6.66 10.61
N GLU A 245 -20.86 7.58 11.57
CA GLU A 245 -19.67 8.22 12.12
C GLU A 245 -18.82 7.16 12.84
N ASP A 246 -17.62 6.92 12.32
CA ASP A 246 -16.74 5.86 12.79
C ASP A 246 -15.36 5.97 12.12
N THR A 247 -14.37 5.26 12.67
CA THR A 247 -13.14 4.93 11.97
C THR A 247 -13.37 3.69 11.11
N TYR A 248 -13.01 3.74 9.84
CA TYR A 248 -13.14 2.66 8.88
C TYR A 248 -11.76 2.10 8.53
N ARG A 249 -11.65 0.77 8.49
CA ARG A 249 -10.46 0.03 8.05
C ARG A 249 -10.75 -0.66 6.73
N ILE A 250 -9.92 -0.35 5.75
CA ILE A 250 -9.88 -1.01 4.45
C ILE A 250 -8.79 -2.08 4.52
N ARG A 251 -9.10 -3.30 4.05
CA ARG A 251 -8.13 -4.39 3.92
C ARG A 251 -8.18 -4.97 2.51
N LEU A 252 -7.02 -5.03 1.85
CA LEU A 252 -6.82 -5.80 0.63
C LEU A 252 -5.88 -6.96 0.95
N LEU A 253 -6.33 -8.19 0.75
CA LEU A 253 -5.57 -9.37 1.19
C LEU A 253 -4.49 -9.75 0.18
N GLY A 254 -3.23 -9.79 0.61
CA GLY A 254 -2.12 -10.41 -0.13
C GLY A 254 -1.60 -11.67 0.55
N THR A 255 -2.09 -12.00 1.75
CA THR A 255 -1.76 -13.24 2.48
C THR A 255 -3.00 -14.05 2.85
N GLY A 256 -2.86 -15.38 2.88
CA GLY A 256 -3.90 -16.30 3.34
C GLY A 256 -4.53 -17.15 2.24
N PRO A 257 -5.69 -17.76 2.49
CA PRO A 257 -6.32 -18.72 1.57
C PRO A 257 -7.06 -18.06 0.40
N SER A 258 -7.30 -16.76 0.46
CA SER A 258 -7.91 -15.96 -0.61
C SER A 258 -7.18 -14.63 -0.64
N ILE A 259 -6.52 -14.34 -1.75
CA ILE A 259 -5.63 -13.19 -1.91
C ILE A 259 -5.87 -12.55 -3.27
N ILE A 260 -5.56 -11.26 -3.38
CA ILE A 260 -5.53 -10.54 -4.64
C ILE A 260 -4.27 -10.96 -5.39
N LEU A 261 -4.47 -11.38 -6.64
CA LEU A 261 -3.41 -11.69 -7.60
C LEU A 261 -3.48 -10.71 -8.77
N ASP A 262 -2.39 -10.61 -9.54
CA ASP A 262 -2.45 -10.13 -10.91
C ASP A 262 -2.74 -11.24 -11.92
N THR A 263 -2.87 -10.85 -13.20
CA THR A 263 -3.13 -11.79 -14.30
C THR A 263 -2.01 -12.80 -14.53
N ASP A 264 -0.81 -12.54 -14.00
CA ASP A 264 0.35 -13.44 -14.04
C ASP A 264 0.48 -14.29 -12.77
N ALA A 265 -0.53 -14.24 -11.89
CA ALA A 265 -0.60 -14.93 -10.60
C ALA A 265 0.45 -14.47 -9.56
N ASN A 266 0.97 -13.25 -9.69
CA ASN A 266 1.76 -12.62 -8.63
C ASN A 266 0.83 -12.09 -7.54
N ALA A 267 1.17 -12.31 -6.27
CA ALA A 267 0.38 -11.80 -5.16
C ALA A 267 0.58 -10.30 -4.96
N LEU A 268 -0.42 -9.66 -4.33
CA LEU A 268 -0.31 -8.30 -3.81
C LEU A 268 0.89 -8.17 -2.89
N ASP A 269 1.69 -7.13 -3.09
CA ASP A 269 2.74 -6.61 -2.19
C ASP A 269 2.11 -5.44 -1.41
N GLY A 270 1.42 -5.81 -0.33
CA GLY A 270 0.37 -5.02 0.29
C GLY A 270 0.84 -4.06 1.38
N GLU A 271 2.02 -4.26 1.95
CA GLU A 271 2.52 -3.59 3.14
C GLU A 271 2.44 -2.06 3.01
N PHE A 272 1.56 -1.41 3.79
CA PHE A 272 1.42 0.04 3.75
C PHE A 272 2.20 0.70 4.89
N SER A 273 3.30 1.36 4.53
CA SER A 273 4.19 2.08 5.47
C SER A 273 3.85 3.57 5.64
N GLY A 274 2.67 4.00 5.15
CA GLY A 274 2.22 5.39 5.15
C GLY A 274 2.43 6.13 3.82
N THR A 275 3.11 5.51 2.85
CA THR A 275 3.30 6.05 1.49
C THR A 275 2.91 5.03 0.43
N LEU A 276 2.45 5.53 -0.72
CA LEU A 276 2.18 4.71 -1.91
C LEU A 276 3.33 4.90 -2.94
N PRO A 277 3.64 3.88 -3.77
CA PRO A 277 3.03 2.55 -3.84
C PRO A 277 3.18 1.72 -2.56
N SER A 278 2.25 0.80 -2.30
CA SER A 278 2.38 -0.17 -1.21
C SER A 278 3.54 -1.12 -1.45
N GLY A 279 3.93 -1.82 -0.39
CA GLY A 279 4.81 -2.97 -0.45
C GLY A 279 6.24 -2.73 0.00
N ASP A 280 6.96 -3.82 0.22
CA ASP A 280 8.39 -3.87 0.50
C ASP A 280 9.21 -4.46 -0.68
N GLY A 281 8.55 -4.75 -1.80
CA GLY A 281 9.11 -5.39 -2.97
C GLY A 281 8.94 -6.90 -2.98
N ILE A 282 8.31 -7.49 -1.96
CA ILE A 282 8.04 -8.91 -1.83
C ILE A 282 6.53 -9.15 -1.92
N GLN A 283 6.11 -10.01 -2.85
CA GLN A 283 4.70 -10.39 -2.90
C GLN A 283 4.25 -11.03 -1.57
N GLY A 284 3.08 -10.65 -1.09
CA GLY A 284 2.60 -10.99 0.24
C GLY A 284 2.13 -9.74 0.99
N GLY A 285 1.63 -9.96 2.20
CA GLY A 285 1.14 -8.86 3.04
C GLY A 285 -0.23 -8.32 2.66
N ASP A 286 -0.94 -7.86 3.68
CA ASP A 286 -2.21 -7.18 3.46
C ASP A 286 -1.97 -5.67 3.36
N PHE A 287 -2.63 -5.04 2.41
CA PHE A 287 -2.78 -3.60 2.44
C PHE A 287 -3.85 -3.22 3.45
N VAL A 288 -3.46 -2.43 4.46
CA VAL A 288 -4.37 -1.94 5.50
C VAL A 288 -4.29 -0.43 5.55
N ALA A 289 -5.43 0.23 5.39
CA ALA A 289 -5.54 1.68 5.47
C ALA A 289 -6.77 2.08 6.27
N LEU A 290 -6.68 3.24 6.94
CA LEU A 290 -7.78 3.81 7.71
C LEU A 290 -8.31 5.07 7.04
N PHE A 291 -9.58 5.38 7.26
CA PHE A 291 -10.15 6.71 7.07
C PHE A 291 -11.25 6.93 8.11
N GLU A 292 -11.62 8.17 8.37
CA GLU A 292 -12.62 8.53 9.38
C GLU A 292 -13.82 9.19 8.74
N ILE A 293 -15.01 8.86 9.26
CA ILE A 293 -16.24 9.61 9.00
C ILE A 293 -16.59 10.35 10.29
N GLU A 294 -16.46 11.67 10.28
CA GLU A 294 -16.85 12.53 11.42
C GLU A 294 -18.27 13.08 11.29
N GLY A 295 -18.92 12.88 10.15
CA GLY A 295 -20.25 13.42 9.91
C GLY A 295 -20.24 14.93 9.62
N ILE A 296 -21.43 15.52 9.51
CA ILE A 296 -21.58 16.95 9.26
C ILE A 296 -21.24 17.71 10.55
N GLN A 297 -20.24 18.58 10.48
CA GLN A 297 -19.80 19.36 11.62
C GLN A 297 -20.76 20.53 11.90
N SER A 298 -20.86 20.94 13.16
CA SER A 298 -21.68 22.07 13.59
C SER A 298 -21.04 23.44 13.27
N SER A 299 -20.50 23.60 12.07
CA SER A 299 -19.91 24.84 11.54
C SER A 299 -20.63 25.26 10.25
N LEU A 300 -20.64 26.56 9.95
CA LEU A 300 -21.27 27.03 8.72
C LEU A 300 -20.56 26.50 7.48
N GLU A 301 -19.24 26.33 7.51
CA GLU A 301 -18.48 25.74 6.40
C GLU A 301 -18.94 24.31 6.09
N SER A 302 -19.02 23.43 7.10
CA SER A 302 -19.42 22.04 6.89
C SER A 302 -20.91 21.95 6.49
N ILE A 303 -21.77 22.75 7.10
CA ILE A 303 -23.18 22.85 6.71
C ILE A 303 -23.31 23.39 5.27
N GLN A 304 -22.47 24.35 4.86
CA GLN A 304 -22.49 24.90 3.52
C GLN A 304 -22.11 23.85 2.48
N SER A 305 -20.98 23.16 2.66
CA SER A 305 -20.47 22.18 1.70
C SER A 305 -21.37 20.95 1.60
N ASN A 306 -21.91 20.49 2.73
CA ASN A 306 -22.64 19.22 2.81
C ASN A 306 -24.16 19.37 2.70
N VAL A 307 -24.71 20.56 2.97
CA VAL A 307 -26.17 20.78 3.00
C VAL A 307 -26.60 21.90 2.06
N LEU A 308 -26.17 23.13 2.32
CA LEU A 308 -26.75 24.30 1.65
C LEU A 308 -26.40 24.34 0.17
N THR A 309 -25.13 24.13 -0.20
CA THR A 309 -24.71 24.07 -1.59
C THR A 309 -25.39 22.93 -2.35
N PRO A 310 -25.25 21.65 -1.95
CA PRO A 310 -25.74 20.53 -2.76
C PRO A 310 -27.27 20.42 -2.79
N MET A 311 -27.97 20.82 -1.71
CA MET A 311 -29.41 20.56 -1.58
C MET A 311 -30.29 21.82 -1.69
N CYS A 312 -29.77 23.00 -1.34
CA CYS A 312 -30.59 24.21 -1.22
C CYS A 312 -30.27 25.25 -2.32
N SER A 313 -29.01 25.42 -2.70
CA SER A 313 -28.55 26.51 -3.58
C SER A 313 -29.18 26.46 -4.98
N GLY A 314 -29.56 25.28 -5.47
CA GLY A 314 -30.25 25.13 -6.75
C GLY A 314 -31.56 25.92 -6.84
N CYS A 315 -32.25 26.13 -5.71
CA CYS A 315 -33.45 26.99 -5.64
C CYS A 315 -33.20 28.31 -4.91
N HIS A 316 -32.19 28.37 -4.04
CA HIS A 316 -31.84 29.51 -3.19
C HIS A 316 -30.51 30.15 -3.61
N SER A 317 -30.41 30.56 -4.88
CA SER A 317 -29.24 31.23 -5.48
C SER A 317 -29.51 32.71 -5.78
N GLY A 318 -30.41 33.34 -5.01
CA GLY A 318 -30.79 34.74 -5.15
C GLY A 318 -29.72 35.71 -4.61
N PRO A 319 -30.08 36.94 -4.18
CA PRO A 319 -31.39 37.55 -4.38
C PRO A 319 -31.53 38.06 -5.82
N THR A 320 -32.35 37.39 -6.64
CA THR A 320 -32.78 37.91 -7.95
C THR A 320 -34.13 38.64 -7.87
N SER A 321 -34.84 38.50 -6.74
CA SER A 321 -36.03 39.29 -6.39
C SER A 321 -36.26 39.30 -4.86
N GLY A 322 -37.22 40.09 -4.36
CA GLY A 322 -37.65 40.04 -2.94
C GLY A 322 -38.65 38.93 -2.60
N VAL A 323 -38.94 38.00 -3.53
CA VAL A 323 -39.96 36.96 -3.41
C VAL A 323 -39.32 35.58 -3.30
N LEU A 324 -39.94 34.65 -2.59
CA LEU A 324 -39.44 33.29 -2.38
C LEU A 324 -39.48 32.45 -3.67
N PRO A 325 -38.53 31.50 -3.85
CA PRO A 325 -37.31 31.31 -3.06
C PRO A 325 -36.19 32.31 -3.42
N ALA A 326 -36.37 33.09 -4.50
CA ALA A 326 -35.41 34.00 -5.11
C ALA A 326 -34.95 35.19 -4.24
N GLY A 327 -35.49 35.35 -3.02
CA GLY A 327 -35.09 36.36 -2.03
C GLY A 327 -34.08 35.87 -0.99
N MET A 328 -33.41 34.75 -1.26
CA MET A 328 -32.39 34.15 -0.41
C MET A 328 -31.25 33.63 -1.29
N ASP A 329 -30.03 33.87 -0.83
CA ASP A 329 -28.80 33.33 -1.41
C ASP A 329 -28.12 32.44 -0.38
N VAL A 330 -27.93 31.17 -0.73
CA VAL A 330 -27.13 30.22 0.04
C VAL A 330 -26.11 29.52 -0.86
N SER A 331 -25.66 30.21 -1.92
CA SER A 331 -24.72 29.65 -2.89
C SER A 331 -23.28 29.54 -2.38
N ASP A 332 -22.91 30.34 -1.39
CA ASP A 332 -21.62 30.28 -0.70
C ASP A 332 -21.74 30.65 0.79
N VAL A 333 -20.67 30.43 1.56
CA VAL A 333 -20.63 30.63 3.02
C VAL A 333 -21.00 32.07 3.41
N ALA A 334 -20.45 33.07 2.72
CA ALA A 334 -20.64 34.48 3.07
C ALA A 334 -22.07 34.94 2.71
N ALA A 335 -22.58 34.53 1.56
CA ALA A 335 -23.95 34.76 1.15
C ALA A 335 -24.94 34.11 2.12
N SER A 336 -24.72 32.83 2.47
CA SER A 336 -25.53 32.10 3.44
C SER A 336 -25.58 32.78 4.80
N PHE A 337 -24.43 33.16 5.36
CA PHE A 337 -24.37 33.85 6.64
C PHE A 337 -25.22 35.13 6.60
N ASN A 338 -25.02 35.97 5.58
CA ASN A 338 -25.74 37.23 5.41
C ASN A 338 -27.25 37.04 5.15
N ALA A 339 -27.65 35.95 4.50
CA ALA A 339 -29.04 35.69 4.16
C ALA A 339 -29.81 35.00 5.31
N LEU A 340 -29.13 34.32 6.23
CA LEU A 340 -29.74 33.51 7.27
C LEU A 340 -29.65 34.15 8.66
N VAL A 341 -28.45 34.54 9.09
CA VAL A 341 -28.17 34.88 10.48
C VAL A 341 -28.74 36.26 10.83
N ASN A 342 -29.57 36.33 11.86
CA ASN A 342 -30.25 37.56 12.30
C ASN A 342 -31.16 38.23 11.25
N VAL A 343 -31.50 37.54 10.16
CA VAL A 343 -32.41 38.07 9.13
C VAL A 343 -33.85 37.66 9.45
N SER A 344 -34.82 38.58 9.38
CA SER A 344 -36.24 38.24 9.57
C SER A 344 -36.76 37.31 8.46
N SER A 345 -37.62 36.36 8.82
CA SER A 345 -38.33 35.53 7.85
C SER A 345 -39.34 36.36 7.05
N LEU A 346 -39.44 36.12 5.74
CA LEU A 346 -40.45 36.79 4.90
C LEU A 346 -41.86 36.24 5.15
N GLN A 347 -41.98 34.95 5.49
CA GLN A 347 -43.29 34.30 5.72
C GLN A 347 -43.82 34.57 7.13
N VAL A 348 -42.91 34.66 8.11
CA VAL A 348 -43.24 34.87 9.52
C VAL A 348 -42.31 35.95 10.10
N PRO A 349 -42.58 37.26 9.88
CA PRO A 349 -41.67 38.35 10.26
C PRO A 349 -41.27 38.41 11.74
N ALA A 350 -42.05 37.77 12.62
CA ALA A 350 -41.76 37.66 14.05
C ALA A 350 -40.58 36.71 14.36
N LEU A 351 -40.19 35.83 13.43
CA LEU A 351 -39.07 34.91 13.59
C LEU A 351 -37.86 35.34 12.75
N ARG A 352 -36.67 35.06 13.26
CA ARG A 352 -35.44 35.11 12.45
C ARG A 352 -35.31 33.82 11.65
N ARG A 353 -34.71 33.89 10.45
CA ARG A 353 -34.37 32.72 9.62
C ARG A 353 -33.42 31.82 10.41
N VAL A 354 -32.34 32.40 10.93
CA VAL A 354 -31.51 31.83 12.00
C VAL A 354 -31.45 32.83 13.15
N ASN A 355 -31.84 32.39 14.35
CA ASN A 355 -31.74 33.13 15.61
C ASN A 355 -30.56 32.60 16.42
N PRO A 356 -29.39 33.28 16.44
CA PRO A 356 -28.23 32.85 17.22
C PRO A 356 -28.55 32.47 18.66
N GLY A 357 -28.10 31.29 19.09
CA GLY A 357 -28.30 30.75 20.43
C GLY A 357 -29.68 30.12 20.67
N ASP A 358 -30.59 30.17 19.69
CA ASP A 358 -31.97 29.70 19.85
C ASP A 358 -32.44 28.93 18.59
N PRO A 359 -32.08 27.64 18.49
CA PRO A 359 -32.50 26.78 17.38
C PRO A 359 -34.02 26.56 17.36
N VAL A 360 -34.70 26.57 18.50
CA VAL A 360 -36.15 26.33 18.59
C VAL A 360 -36.94 27.47 17.92
N ASN A 361 -36.54 28.72 18.13
CA ASN A 361 -37.17 29.89 17.51
C ASN A 361 -36.50 30.31 16.18
N SER A 362 -35.65 29.45 15.60
CA SER A 362 -35.09 29.66 14.28
C SER A 362 -36.02 29.11 13.20
N TYR A 363 -36.48 29.96 12.28
CA TYR A 363 -37.42 29.55 11.24
C TYR A 363 -36.83 28.49 10.30
N LEU A 364 -35.51 28.49 10.06
CA LEU A 364 -34.83 27.44 9.29
C LEU A 364 -35.09 26.05 9.90
N ILE A 365 -34.89 25.88 11.21
CA ILE A 365 -35.12 24.61 11.91
C ILE A 365 -36.57 24.18 11.79
N GLN A 366 -37.52 25.10 11.97
CA GLN A 366 -38.94 24.79 11.79
C GLN A 366 -39.27 24.27 10.39
N LYS A 367 -38.61 24.83 9.37
CA LYS A 367 -38.77 24.39 7.97
C LYS A 367 -38.11 23.06 7.70
N LEU A 368 -36.99 22.73 8.34
CA LEU A 368 -36.30 21.44 8.19
C LEU A 368 -37.03 20.31 8.93
N GLU A 369 -37.55 20.57 10.12
CA GLU A 369 -38.29 19.60 10.96
C GLU A 369 -39.77 19.46 10.58
N GLY A 370 -40.29 20.38 9.75
CA GLY A 370 -41.71 20.37 9.36
C GLY A 370 -42.66 20.90 10.42
N THR A 371 -42.15 21.64 11.41
CA THR A 371 -42.94 22.26 12.50
C THR A 371 -43.40 23.68 12.17
N HIS A 372 -43.09 24.19 10.97
CA HIS A 372 -43.47 25.52 10.50
C HIS A 372 -44.98 25.71 10.37
N THR A 373 -45.44 26.96 10.49
CA THR A 373 -46.86 27.33 10.37
C THR A 373 -47.27 27.78 8.96
N VAL A 374 -46.30 28.13 8.08
CA VAL A 374 -46.56 28.66 6.73
C VAL A 374 -45.68 27.98 5.67
N GLY A 375 -46.29 27.55 4.56
CA GLY A 375 -45.63 26.88 3.43
C GLY A 375 -45.39 25.38 3.66
N GLY A 376 -44.43 24.80 2.94
CA GLY A 376 -44.04 23.37 3.06
C GLY A 376 -42.71 23.15 3.76
N GLN A 377 -42.44 21.90 4.18
CA GLN A 377 -41.15 21.48 4.76
C GLN A 377 -40.05 21.58 3.70
N MET A 378 -38.82 21.86 4.13
CA MET A 378 -37.62 21.84 3.30
C MET A 378 -36.79 20.57 3.60
N PRO A 379 -36.18 19.94 2.58
CA PRO A 379 -36.22 20.30 1.14
C PRO A 379 -37.58 20.01 0.49
N SER A 380 -38.04 20.89 -0.42
CA SER A 380 -39.43 20.91 -0.91
C SER A 380 -39.84 19.74 -1.84
N SER A 381 -38.89 18.99 -2.37
CA SER A 381 -39.12 17.93 -3.37
C SER A 381 -38.29 16.67 -3.13
N GLY A 382 -37.85 16.46 -1.89
CA GLY A 382 -37.06 15.30 -1.47
C GLY A 382 -37.51 14.75 -0.12
N PRO A 383 -36.94 13.62 0.34
CA PRO A 383 -37.11 13.19 1.72
C PRO A 383 -36.61 14.28 2.69
N PRO A 384 -37.15 14.35 3.92
CA PRO A 384 -36.60 15.18 4.97
C PRO A 384 -35.10 14.93 5.17
N LEU A 385 -34.36 15.96 5.61
CA LEU A 385 -32.96 15.76 5.98
C LEU A 385 -32.84 14.73 7.11
N PRO A 386 -31.77 13.91 7.11
CA PRO A 386 -31.46 13.04 8.24
C PRO A 386 -31.37 13.83 9.55
N GLN A 387 -31.77 13.20 10.66
CA GLN A 387 -31.84 13.89 11.96
C GLN A 387 -30.47 14.41 12.42
N ASN A 388 -29.40 13.63 12.24
CA ASN A 388 -28.03 14.06 12.58
C ASN A 388 -27.59 15.31 11.79
N THR A 389 -28.01 15.45 10.53
CA THR A 389 -27.80 16.67 9.74
C THR A 389 -28.54 17.86 10.35
N ILE A 390 -29.78 17.67 10.77
CA ILE A 390 -30.56 18.73 11.44
C ILE A 390 -29.90 19.09 12.78
N ASP A 391 -29.43 18.11 13.55
CA ASP A 391 -28.78 18.31 14.84
C ASP A 391 -27.49 19.13 14.69
N ALA A 392 -26.65 18.85 13.68
CA ALA A 392 -25.47 19.67 13.38
C ALA A 392 -25.83 21.15 13.11
N ILE A 393 -26.92 21.41 12.38
CA ILE A 393 -27.43 22.76 12.13
C ILE A 393 -27.96 23.39 13.42
N ARG A 394 -28.69 22.63 14.24
CA ARG A 394 -29.20 23.11 15.54
C ARG A 394 -28.05 23.49 16.46
N ASP A 395 -26.99 22.69 16.51
CA ASP A 395 -25.82 22.92 17.34
C ASP A 395 -25.03 24.13 16.88
N TRP A 396 -24.84 24.31 15.57
CA TRP A 396 -24.26 25.54 15.02
C TRP A 396 -25.05 26.78 15.45
N ILE A 397 -26.39 26.73 15.35
CA ILE A 397 -27.26 27.82 15.81
C ILE A 397 -27.11 28.02 17.31
N GLN A 398 -27.14 26.95 18.09
CA GLN A 398 -27.04 26.97 19.56
C GLN A 398 -25.71 27.58 20.04
N GLN A 399 -24.63 27.36 19.29
CA GLN A 399 -23.30 27.92 19.53
C GLN A 399 -23.17 29.40 19.10
N GLY A 400 -24.25 30.01 18.59
CA GLY A 400 -24.30 31.42 18.24
C GLY A 400 -24.29 31.69 16.73
N ALA A 401 -24.43 30.66 15.90
CA ALA A 401 -24.46 30.76 14.44
C ALA A 401 -23.30 31.60 13.91
N THR A 402 -22.08 31.28 14.33
CA THR A 402 -20.86 32.01 13.93
C THR A 402 -20.47 31.68 12.50
N LEU A 403 -19.74 32.60 11.87
CA LEU A 403 -19.09 32.34 10.58
C LEU A 403 -18.03 31.27 10.80
#